data_AF-A0A8H3IX71-F1
#
_entry.id   AF-A0A8H3IX71-F1
#
_cell.length_a   1.000
_cell.length_b   1.000
_cell.length_c   1.000
_cell.angle_alpha   90.00
_cell.angle_beta   90.00
_cell.angle_gamma   90.00
#
_symmetry.space_group_name_H-M   'P 1'
#
loop_
_entity.id
_entity.type
_entity.pdbx_description
1 polymer ?
#
loop_
_entity_poly.entity_id
_entity_poly.type
_entity_poly.pdbx_seq_one_letter_code
_entity_poly.pdbx_strand_id
1 'polypeptide(L)'
;MIFLQQRDSWSRIEISSSAFVHLANSLHIFKPFWGIVQGFGLKTESQDENLTSINSSISSQGSYADGSRRFEVCYNMRYFERHGRTNTKTTWSERQTGIYQCIDLERDKSTWIVIQASVGAKALLKRLPHSSDATYITVIDSLQLHTQLATELSRNWRSYINFLDARLTEIVRTDNTVQYKRIAKLLQDEKALDSRVDRERRFSYPLTFRDVQVLEQIRRKLLKASLLLKSNIDLAESLMTAFGRIIPYSNPSNDFHSFLQHKSDLARHLQVVNLLLDRLSGTSRLLFHILEYRQDEKNFRLSLDIKDNGEQIKKLTEHTMLESDLVTRLTRDIYKDSKYMKAFTFIAMIYTPASLVASIMSSNLIQVVATEQSSSALHMVLVSDFWKYPLLTVALISITLFLGLCWRKFQAVQ
;
A
#
# COMPACT_ATOMS: atom_id res chain seq x y z
N MET A 1 -21.61 46.67 4.37
CA MET A 1 -20.93 45.37 4.53
C MET A 1 -21.00 44.61 3.20
N ILE A 2 -19.90 43.98 2.78
CA ILE A 2 -19.77 43.30 1.48
C ILE A 2 -19.44 41.82 1.71
N PHE A 3 -20.17 40.93 1.03
CA PHE A 3 -19.91 39.50 1.04
C PHE A 3 -19.39 39.04 -0.32
N LEU A 4 -18.22 38.44 -0.34
CA LEU A 4 -17.64 37.78 -1.51
C LEU A 4 -17.77 36.27 -1.33
N GLN A 5 -18.22 35.57 -2.38
CA GLN A 5 -18.49 34.13 -2.33
C GLN A 5 -17.71 33.40 -3.43
N GLN A 6 -17.46 32.14 -3.18
CA GLN A 6 -16.96 31.14 -4.12
C GLN A 6 -18.01 30.03 -4.23
N ARG A 7 -18.19 29.49 -5.44
CA ARG A 7 -19.11 28.36 -5.69
C ARG A 7 -18.74 27.12 -4.89
N ASP A 8 -17.44 26.86 -4.78
CA ASP A 8 -16.85 25.85 -3.91
C ASP A 8 -15.46 26.33 -3.41
N SER A 9 -14.86 25.57 -2.50
CA SER A 9 -13.58 25.92 -1.86
C SER A 9 -12.38 26.05 -2.80
N TRP A 10 -12.48 25.54 -4.03
CA TRP A 10 -11.41 25.56 -5.04
C TRP A 10 -11.74 26.45 -6.24
N SER A 11 -12.98 26.95 -6.33
CA SER A 11 -13.42 27.85 -7.39
C SER A 11 -12.90 29.28 -7.20
N ARG A 12 -13.01 30.11 -8.24
CA ARG A 12 -12.67 31.54 -8.16
C ARG A 12 -13.70 32.28 -7.31
N ILE A 13 -13.29 33.38 -6.68
CA ILE A 13 -14.24 34.33 -6.09
C ILE A 13 -15.12 34.88 -7.23
N GLU A 14 -16.41 35.00 -6.96
CA GLU A 14 -17.42 35.54 -7.90
C GLU A 14 -17.32 37.07 -8.03
N ILE A 15 -16.11 37.57 -8.28
CA ILE A 15 -15.82 38.98 -8.60
C ILE A 15 -14.72 39.05 -9.65
N SER A 16 -14.87 39.97 -10.60
CA SER A 16 -13.81 40.22 -11.59
C SER A 16 -12.64 40.98 -10.95
N SER A 17 -11.43 40.82 -11.51
CA SER A 17 -10.24 41.53 -11.02
C SER A 17 -10.43 43.05 -11.07
N SER A 18 -11.00 43.58 -12.15
CA SER A 18 -11.31 45.01 -12.28
C SER A 18 -12.30 45.49 -11.23
N ALA A 19 -13.40 44.76 -11.00
CA ALA A 19 -14.38 45.12 -9.98
C ALA A 19 -13.77 45.09 -8.57
N PHE A 20 -12.91 44.12 -8.26
CA PHE A 20 -12.22 44.08 -6.97
C PHE A 20 -11.23 45.24 -6.81
N VAL A 21 -10.47 45.60 -7.85
CA VAL A 21 -9.57 46.76 -7.81
C VAL A 21 -10.36 48.06 -7.60
N HIS A 22 -11.50 48.23 -8.28
CA HIS A 22 -12.39 49.36 -8.05
C HIS A 22 -12.93 49.38 -6.61
N LEU A 23 -13.34 48.23 -6.09
CA LEU A 23 -13.76 48.08 -4.69
C LEU A 23 -12.65 48.50 -3.72
N ALA A 24 -11.44 47.95 -3.91
CA ALA A 24 -10.29 48.22 -3.07
C ALA A 24 -9.89 49.70 -3.06
N ASN A 25 -9.92 50.34 -4.22
CA ASN A 25 -9.64 51.77 -4.36
C ASN A 25 -10.75 52.62 -3.71
N SER A 26 -12.02 52.26 -3.88
CA SER A 26 -13.16 53.01 -3.31
C SER A 26 -13.19 52.97 -1.78
N LEU A 27 -12.76 51.85 -1.19
CA LEU A 27 -12.75 51.65 0.27
C LEU A 27 -11.38 51.94 0.90
N HIS A 28 -10.38 52.31 0.10
CA HIS A 28 -8.99 52.49 0.52
C HIS A 28 -8.45 51.31 1.34
N ILE A 29 -8.70 50.08 0.88
CA ILE A 29 -8.29 48.87 1.59
C ILE A 29 -6.76 48.81 1.72
N PHE A 30 -6.25 48.58 2.93
CA PHE A 30 -4.82 48.39 3.11
C PHE A 30 -4.23 47.17 2.37
N LYS A 31 -2.98 47.32 1.94
CA LYS A 31 -2.25 46.34 1.12
C LYS A 31 -2.23 44.90 1.69
N PRO A 32 -2.08 44.68 3.01
CA PRO A 32 -2.03 43.32 3.57
C PRO A 32 -3.26 42.45 3.26
N PHE A 33 -4.43 43.04 3.04
CA PHE A 33 -5.64 42.28 2.71
C PHE A 33 -5.48 41.47 1.40
N TRP A 34 -4.66 41.96 0.46
CA TRP A 34 -4.42 41.26 -0.80
C TRP A 34 -3.85 39.86 -0.60
N GLY A 35 -2.98 39.67 0.41
CA GLY A 35 -2.42 38.36 0.74
C GLY A 35 -3.48 37.37 1.20
N ILE A 36 -4.54 37.84 1.87
CA ILE A 36 -5.68 37.00 2.23
C ILE A 36 -6.49 36.65 0.98
N VAL A 37 -6.81 37.63 0.14
CA VAL A 37 -7.60 37.45 -1.09
C VAL A 37 -6.94 36.44 -2.03
N GLN A 38 -5.61 36.49 -2.17
CA GLN A 38 -4.84 35.53 -2.97
C GLN A 38 -5.02 34.08 -2.49
N GLY A 39 -5.26 33.86 -1.19
CA GLY A 39 -5.56 32.54 -0.64
C GLY A 39 -6.94 31.96 -1.06
N PHE A 40 -7.80 32.80 -1.64
CA PHE A 40 -9.11 32.45 -2.18
C PHE A 40 -9.07 32.52 -3.73
N GLY A 41 -8.55 31.47 -4.35
CA GLY A 41 -8.37 31.41 -5.81
C GLY A 41 -8.69 30.03 -6.39
N LEU A 42 -8.56 29.93 -7.72
CA LEU A 42 -8.65 28.64 -8.40
C LEU A 42 -7.51 27.73 -7.91
N LYS A 43 -7.87 26.59 -7.30
CA LYS A 43 -6.88 25.62 -6.83
C LYS A 43 -6.97 24.33 -7.64
N THR A 44 -5.84 23.90 -8.18
CA THR A 44 -5.67 22.57 -8.79
C THR A 44 -5.13 21.55 -7.79
N GLU A 45 -4.48 22.04 -6.73
CA GLU A 45 -3.88 21.24 -5.65
C GLU A 45 -4.06 21.94 -4.29
N SER A 46 -3.80 21.19 -3.22
CA SER A 46 -3.75 21.66 -1.84
C SER A 46 -2.56 22.60 -1.57
N GLN A 47 -2.54 23.76 -2.21
CA GLN A 47 -1.56 24.83 -2.00
C GLN A 47 -2.10 25.89 -1.02
N ASP A 48 -1.20 26.50 -0.25
CA ASP A 48 -1.48 27.48 0.81
C ASP A 48 -2.34 26.93 1.97
N GLU A 49 -2.36 25.61 2.18
CA GLU A 49 -3.06 24.99 3.31
C GLU A 49 -2.45 25.32 4.69
N ASN A 50 -1.36 26.06 4.74
CA ASN A 50 -0.76 26.52 6.00
C ASN A 50 -0.81 28.05 6.12
N LEU A 51 -1.33 28.75 5.12
CA LEU A 51 -1.37 30.21 5.13
C LEU A 51 -2.49 30.67 6.06
N THR A 52 -2.09 31.15 7.22
CA THR A 52 -2.96 31.86 8.15
C THR A 52 -2.30 33.18 8.48
N SER A 53 -2.89 34.27 8.01
CA SER A 53 -2.38 35.61 8.20
C SER A 53 -3.35 36.42 9.03
N ILE A 54 -2.79 37.26 9.88
CA ILE A 54 -3.46 38.35 10.55
C ILE A 54 -2.60 39.60 10.39
N ASN A 55 -3.23 40.67 9.96
CA ASN A 55 -2.57 41.97 9.81
C ASN A 55 -3.50 43.04 10.37
N SER A 56 -2.93 43.94 11.17
CA SER A 56 -3.63 45.09 11.69
C SER A 56 -2.80 46.34 11.50
N SER A 57 -3.44 47.46 11.17
CA SER A 57 -2.82 48.76 11.01
C SER A 57 -3.66 49.82 11.71
N ILE A 58 -2.99 50.82 12.30
CA ILE A 58 -3.62 52.02 12.80
C ILE A 58 -3.03 53.17 11.99
N SER A 59 -3.88 53.91 11.28
CA SER A 59 -3.40 55.08 10.56
C SER A 59 -3.01 56.18 11.55
N SER A 60 -1.99 56.97 11.20
CA SER A 60 -1.72 58.21 11.91
C SER A 60 -2.80 59.24 11.59
N GLN A 61 -3.01 60.18 12.50
CA GLN A 61 -3.92 61.30 12.29
C GLN A 61 -3.47 62.10 11.04
N GLY A 62 -4.41 62.45 10.17
CA GLY A 62 -4.10 63.14 8.90
C GLY A 62 -3.59 62.25 7.75
N SER A 63 -3.57 60.92 7.92
CA SER A 63 -3.23 59.99 6.82
C SER A 63 -4.26 59.97 5.69
N TYR A 64 -5.49 60.36 5.96
CA TYR A 64 -6.57 60.43 4.99
C TYR A 64 -6.96 61.89 4.74
N ALA A 65 -7.43 62.18 3.52
CA ALA A 65 -7.81 63.53 3.10
C ALA A 65 -8.94 64.14 3.96
N ASP A 66 -9.70 63.30 4.67
CA ASP A 66 -10.75 63.71 5.60
C ASP A 66 -10.27 63.89 7.04
N GLY A 67 -8.97 63.74 7.30
CA GLY A 67 -8.36 63.85 8.62
C GLY A 67 -8.56 62.64 9.53
N SER A 68 -9.41 61.68 9.14
CA SER A 68 -9.87 60.60 10.02
C SER A 68 -8.75 59.65 10.44
N ARG A 69 -8.82 59.19 11.69
CA ARG A 69 -7.99 58.09 12.19
C ARG A 69 -8.72 56.76 11.99
N ARG A 70 -8.10 55.80 11.30
CA ARG A 70 -8.70 54.51 10.98
C ARG A 70 -7.91 53.35 11.58
N PHE A 71 -8.63 52.34 12.03
CA PHE A 71 -8.10 51.05 12.40
C PHE A 71 -8.53 50.01 11.38
N GLU A 72 -7.57 49.30 10.80
CA GLU A 72 -7.81 48.24 9.84
C GLU A 72 -7.30 46.92 10.39
N VAL A 73 -8.08 45.87 10.23
CA VAL A 73 -7.69 44.51 10.57
C VAL A 73 -8.18 43.54 9.51
N CYS A 74 -7.34 42.59 9.14
CA CYS A 74 -7.74 41.47 8.32
C CYS A 74 -7.13 40.17 8.81
N TYR A 75 -7.89 39.08 8.66
CA TYR A 75 -7.41 37.75 8.98
C TYR A 75 -8.15 36.66 8.20
N ASN A 76 -7.53 35.48 8.11
CA ASN A 76 -8.17 34.27 7.64
C ASN A 76 -8.34 33.30 8.82
N MET A 77 -9.56 32.80 9.01
CA MET A 77 -9.84 31.76 9.99
C MET A 77 -10.29 30.48 9.28
N ARG A 78 -9.70 29.35 9.68
CA ARG A 78 -9.93 28.03 9.08
C ARG A 78 -10.54 27.09 10.10
N TYR A 79 -11.50 26.29 9.65
CA TYR A 79 -12.35 25.47 10.51
C TYR A 79 -12.89 24.24 9.76
N PHE A 80 -13.47 23.30 10.50
CA PHE A 80 -14.10 22.12 9.93
C PHE A 80 -15.62 22.20 10.00
N GLU A 81 -16.28 21.82 8.90
CA GLU A 81 -17.73 21.80 8.80
C GLU A 81 -18.22 20.56 8.06
N ARG A 82 -19.42 20.09 8.40
CA ARG A 82 -20.04 18.96 7.70
C ARG A 82 -20.64 19.44 6.38
N HIS A 83 -20.21 18.84 5.27
CA HIS A 83 -20.70 19.24 3.94
C HIS A 83 -22.00 18.53 3.52
N GLY A 84 -22.52 17.58 4.32
CA GLY A 84 -23.83 16.95 4.11
C GLY A 84 -23.98 16.12 2.83
N ARG A 85 -22.88 15.78 2.14
CA ARG A 85 -22.92 15.01 0.88
C ARG A 85 -23.03 13.52 1.20
N THR A 86 -24.01 12.85 0.60
CA THR A 86 -24.31 11.42 0.82
C THR A 86 -23.34 10.47 0.08
N ASN A 87 -22.70 10.94 -1.00
CA ASN A 87 -21.87 10.10 -1.89
C ASN A 87 -20.34 10.23 -1.66
N THR A 88 -19.88 10.78 -0.54
CA THR A 88 -18.43 10.93 -0.26
C THR A 88 -18.01 10.17 1.00
N LYS A 89 -16.86 9.47 0.95
CA LYS A 89 -16.28 8.74 2.10
C LYS A 89 -15.88 9.64 3.28
N THR A 90 -15.78 10.95 3.06
CA THR A 90 -15.52 11.96 4.09
C THR A 90 -16.82 12.70 4.39
N THR A 91 -17.10 12.98 5.67
CA THR A 91 -18.28 13.72 6.13
C THR A 91 -17.96 15.17 6.51
N TRP A 92 -16.66 15.48 6.62
CA TRP A 92 -16.11 16.74 7.09
C TRP A 92 -15.25 17.36 6.00
N SER A 93 -15.40 18.67 5.82
CA SER A 93 -14.57 19.49 4.94
C SER A 93 -13.92 20.59 5.74
N GLU A 94 -12.67 20.87 5.42
CA GLU A 94 -12.01 22.10 5.81
C GLU A 94 -12.62 23.27 5.06
N ARG A 95 -12.87 24.36 5.77
CA ARG A 95 -13.39 25.63 5.28
C ARG A 95 -12.48 26.75 5.74
N GLN A 96 -12.55 27.88 5.04
CA GLN A 96 -11.83 29.09 5.39
C GLN A 96 -12.75 30.29 5.17
N THR A 97 -12.62 31.29 6.04
CA THR A 97 -13.34 32.56 5.92
C THR A 97 -12.34 33.70 6.09
N GLY A 98 -12.29 34.59 5.09
CA GLY A 98 -11.46 35.78 5.10
C GLY A 98 -12.26 36.96 5.62
N ILE A 99 -11.72 37.69 6.58
CA ILE A 99 -12.40 38.85 7.19
C ILE A 99 -11.49 40.06 7.04
N TYR A 100 -12.08 41.16 6.60
CA TYR A 100 -11.50 42.49 6.67
C TYR A 100 -12.49 43.44 7.33
N GLN A 101 -11.96 44.27 8.21
CA GLN A 101 -12.67 45.35 8.84
C GLN A 101 -11.81 46.62 8.79
N CYS A 102 -12.46 47.74 8.50
CA CYS A 102 -11.96 49.09 8.74
C CYS A 102 -12.91 49.82 9.68
N ILE A 103 -12.38 50.49 10.71
CA ILE A 103 -13.13 51.31 11.67
C ILE A 103 -12.62 52.74 11.56
N ASP A 104 -13.51 53.68 11.29
CA ASP A 104 -13.26 55.11 11.49
C ASP A 104 -13.45 55.42 12.99
N LEU A 105 -12.34 55.72 13.68
CA LEU A 105 -12.31 55.90 15.13
C LEU A 105 -12.97 57.21 15.59
N GLU A 106 -13.25 58.13 14.67
CA GLU A 106 -13.89 59.41 14.98
C GLU A 106 -15.40 59.38 14.73
N ARG A 107 -15.84 58.54 13.78
CA ARG A 107 -17.25 58.49 13.33
C ARG A 107 -17.99 57.21 13.71
N ASP A 108 -17.33 56.30 14.45
CA ASP A 108 -17.81 54.96 14.79
C ASP A 108 -18.37 54.19 13.57
N LYS A 109 -17.79 54.46 12.40
CA LYS A 109 -18.23 53.91 11.12
C LYS A 109 -17.38 52.70 10.79
N SER A 110 -18.00 51.53 10.62
CA SER A 110 -17.28 50.30 10.27
C SER A 110 -17.63 49.76 8.89
N THR A 111 -16.59 49.45 8.11
CA THR A 111 -16.66 48.80 6.81
C THR A 111 -16.15 47.37 6.93
N TRP A 112 -16.93 46.42 6.41
CA TRP A 112 -16.64 44.99 6.49
C TRP A 112 -16.64 44.36 5.11
N ILE A 113 -15.63 43.53 4.84
CA ILE A 113 -15.57 42.63 3.69
C ILE A 113 -15.35 41.22 4.21
N VAL A 114 -16.23 40.30 3.84
CA VAL A 114 -16.14 38.90 4.26
C VAL A 114 -16.12 37.99 3.05
N ILE A 115 -15.06 37.21 2.92
CA ILE A 115 -14.85 36.22 1.86
C ILE A 115 -15.25 34.85 2.40
N GLN A 116 -16.17 34.17 1.70
CA GLN A 116 -16.63 32.83 2.02
C GLN A 116 -17.14 32.67 3.47
N ALA A 117 -18.07 33.55 3.86
CA ALA A 117 -18.74 33.47 5.16
C ALA A 117 -19.54 32.16 5.30
N SER A 118 -19.42 31.48 6.45
CA SER A 118 -20.31 30.36 6.81
C SER A 118 -21.76 30.84 6.92
N VAL A 119 -22.72 29.91 6.87
CA VAL A 119 -24.14 30.23 7.04
C VAL A 119 -24.38 30.92 8.40
N GLY A 120 -23.76 30.41 9.45
CA GLY A 120 -23.83 30.98 10.81
C GLY A 120 -23.19 32.38 10.88
N ALA A 121 -21.99 32.55 10.34
CA ALA A 121 -21.29 33.84 10.33
C ALA A 121 -22.08 34.89 9.53
N LYS A 122 -22.64 34.52 8.37
CA LYS A 122 -23.49 35.40 7.56
C LYS A 122 -24.77 35.79 8.30
N ALA A 123 -25.40 34.84 9.01
CA ALA A 123 -26.59 35.11 9.80
C ALA A 123 -26.29 36.05 10.98
N LEU A 124 -25.12 35.88 11.64
CA LEU A 124 -24.67 36.72 12.73
C LEU A 124 -24.46 38.16 12.27
N LEU A 125 -23.72 38.34 11.18
CA LEU A 125 -23.42 39.66 10.61
C LEU A 125 -24.68 40.38 10.10
N LYS A 126 -25.65 39.65 9.53
CA LYS A 126 -26.92 40.22 9.06
C LYS A 126 -27.82 40.77 10.17
N ARG A 127 -27.63 40.34 11.43
CA ARG A 127 -28.44 40.81 12.58
C ARG A 127 -28.07 42.21 13.04
N LEU A 128 -26.93 42.74 12.59
CA LEU A 128 -26.53 44.10 12.92
C LEU A 128 -27.48 45.12 12.25
N PRO A 129 -27.80 46.24 12.89
CA PRO A 129 -28.56 47.31 12.25
C PRO A 129 -27.72 47.91 11.10
N HIS A 130 -28.16 47.69 9.86
CA HIS A 130 -27.49 48.22 8.67
C HIS A 130 -28.12 49.55 8.26
N SER A 131 -27.30 50.58 8.04
CA SER A 131 -27.64 51.70 7.16
C SER A 131 -27.05 51.45 5.76
N SER A 132 -27.57 52.10 4.72
CA SER A 132 -27.20 51.83 3.31
C SER A 132 -25.68 51.89 3.05
N ASP A 133 -24.95 52.73 3.79
CA ASP A 133 -23.52 53.02 3.53
C ASP A 133 -22.57 52.66 4.69
N ALA A 134 -23.09 52.21 5.84
CA ALA A 134 -22.28 51.92 7.02
C ALA A 134 -22.95 51.05 8.08
N THR A 135 -22.13 50.35 8.86
CA THR A 135 -22.54 49.83 10.17
C THR A 135 -21.95 50.73 11.25
N TYR A 136 -22.79 51.38 12.04
CA TYR A 136 -22.35 52.17 13.20
C TYR A 136 -22.07 51.20 14.34
N ILE A 137 -20.80 51.06 14.71
CA ILE A 137 -20.31 50.06 15.66
C ILE A 137 -19.16 50.69 16.44
N THR A 138 -19.25 50.69 17.78
CA THR A 138 -18.14 51.13 18.63
C THR A 138 -16.97 50.14 18.57
N VAL A 139 -15.77 50.56 18.97
CA VAL A 139 -14.59 49.66 19.02
C VAL A 139 -14.85 48.41 19.89
N ILE A 140 -15.59 48.57 20.99
CA ILE A 140 -15.92 47.45 21.90
C ILE A 140 -16.92 46.49 21.23
N ASP A 141 -17.96 47.01 20.59
CA ASP A 141 -18.94 46.20 19.87
C ASP A 141 -18.28 45.42 18.72
N SER A 142 -17.29 46.04 18.07
CA SER A 142 -16.48 45.40 17.04
C SER A 142 -15.67 44.22 17.58
N LEU A 143 -15.00 44.40 18.72
CA LEU A 143 -14.28 43.31 19.38
C LEU A 143 -15.23 42.15 19.76
N GLN A 144 -16.40 42.47 20.29
CA GLN A 144 -17.42 41.47 20.60
C GLN A 144 -17.89 40.73 19.36
N LEU A 145 -18.09 41.44 18.24
CA LEU A 145 -18.49 40.84 16.98
C LEU A 145 -17.43 39.89 16.42
N HIS A 146 -16.15 40.26 16.48
CA HIS A 146 -15.05 39.36 16.11
C HIS A 146 -15.01 38.12 17.00
N THR A 147 -15.26 38.28 18.30
CA THR A 147 -15.32 37.15 19.25
C THR A 147 -16.46 36.20 18.91
N GLN A 148 -17.64 36.74 18.60
CA GLN A 148 -18.80 35.96 18.20
C GLN A 148 -18.57 35.23 16.87
N LEU A 149 -17.93 35.89 15.90
CA LEU A 149 -17.54 35.27 14.63
C LEU A 149 -16.55 34.12 14.85
N ALA A 150 -15.48 34.35 15.62
CA ALA A 150 -14.49 33.33 15.91
C ALA A 150 -15.10 32.11 16.63
N THR A 151 -16.04 32.37 17.54
CA THR A 151 -16.80 31.34 18.26
C THR A 151 -17.70 30.53 17.31
N GLU A 152 -18.45 31.20 16.42
CA GLU A 152 -19.33 30.53 15.47
C GLU A 152 -18.54 29.66 14.47
N LEU A 153 -17.42 30.18 13.95
CA LEU A 153 -16.54 29.43 13.05
C LEU A 153 -15.89 28.22 13.76
N SER A 154 -15.67 28.31 15.08
CA SER A 154 -15.05 27.25 15.88
C SER A 154 -16.03 26.22 16.46
N ARG A 155 -17.33 26.43 16.29
CA ARG A 155 -18.39 25.64 16.95
C ARG A 155 -18.28 24.13 16.77
N ASN A 156 -17.74 23.70 15.62
CA ASN A 156 -17.70 22.31 15.22
C ASN A 156 -16.43 21.54 15.64
N TRP A 157 -15.43 22.19 16.27
CA TRP A 157 -14.17 21.55 16.64
C TRP A 157 -14.38 20.32 17.52
N ARG A 158 -15.23 20.41 18.56
CA ARG A 158 -15.58 19.27 19.43
C ARG A 158 -16.10 18.08 18.62
N SER A 159 -17.07 18.32 17.74
CA SER A 159 -17.70 17.28 16.92
C SER A 159 -16.73 16.66 15.92
N TYR A 160 -15.81 17.45 15.37
CA TYR A 160 -14.77 16.97 14.47
C TYR A 160 -13.73 16.13 15.19
N ILE A 161 -13.26 16.57 16.35
CA ILE A 161 -12.29 15.83 17.18
C ILE A 161 -12.91 14.51 17.64
N ASN A 162 -14.16 14.51 18.12
CA ASN A 162 -14.88 13.29 18.47
C ASN A 162 -15.06 12.35 17.28
N PHE A 163 -15.24 12.88 16.07
CA PHE A 163 -15.26 12.06 14.86
C PHE A 163 -13.89 11.43 14.58
N LEU A 164 -12.78 12.16 14.77
CA LEU A 164 -11.45 11.59 14.61
C LEU A 164 -11.13 10.56 15.68
N ASP A 165 -11.54 10.77 16.92
CA ASP A 165 -11.39 9.79 18.01
C ASP A 165 -12.29 8.56 17.80
N ALA A 166 -13.52 8.73 17.32
CA ALA A 166 -14.40 7.63 16.95
C ALA A 166 -13.94 6.89 15.69
N ARG A 167 -13.22 7.56 14.79
CA ARG A 167 -12.64 6.92 13.60
C ARG A 167 -11.30 6.29 13.90
N LEU A 168 -10.53 6.87 14.84
CA LEU A 168 -9.45 6.17 15.53
C LEU A 168 -10.13 4.90 15.99
N THR A 169 -11.17 5.02 16.86
CA THR A 169 -12.24 4.12 17.39
C THR A 169 -12.69 2.87 16.59
N GLU A 170 -12.82 3.06 15.28
CA GLU A 170 -13.61 2.19 14.41
C GLU A 170 -12.78 1.23 13.55
N ILE A 171 -11.46 1.46 13.39
CA ILE A 171 -10.54 0.64 12.56
C ILE A 171 -10.61 -0.87 12.88
N VAL A 172 -11.16 -1.25 14.02
CA VAL A 172 -11.35 -2.64 14.49
C VAL A 172 -12.52 -3.38 13.79
N ARG A 173 -13.48 -2.69 13.15
CA ARG A 173 -14.77 -3.29 12.73
C ARG A 173 -14.85 -3.94 11.35
N THR A 174 -13.84 -3.81 10.50
CA THR A 174 -14.00 -4.23 9.09
C THR A 174 -13.57 -5.68 8.88
N ASP A 175 -14.45 -6.62 9.23
CA ASP A 175 -14.53 -7.89 8.49
C ASP A 175 -15.98 -8.39 8.42
N ASN A 176 -16.42 -8.70 7.20
CA ASN A 176 -17.82 -8.94 6.81
C ASN A 176 -18.38 -10.32 7.22
N THR A 177 -17.96 -10.89 8.35
CA THR A 177 -18.58 -12.11 8.88
C THR A 177 -19.60 -11.77 9.96
N VAL A 178 -20.86 -12.11 9.65
CA VAL A 178 -22.11 -11.86 10.40
C VAL A 178 -22.08 -12.32 11.87
N GLN A 179 -21.04 -13.01 12.31
CA GLN A 179 -20.90 -13.58 13.65
C GLN A 179 -20.23 -12.67 14.70
N TYR A 180 -19.65 -11.52 14.32
CA TYR A 180 -18.88 -10.66 15.24
C TYR A 180 -19.58 -9.38 15.72
N LYS A 181 -20.89 -9.25 15.48
CA LYS A 181 -21.66 -8.04 15.80
C LYS A 181 -21.84 -7.77 17.31
N ARG A 182 -21.67 -8.78 18.17
CA ARG A 182 -21.82 -8.64 19.64
C ARG A 182 -20.51 -8.36 20.39
N ILE A 183 -19.35 -8.67 19.82
CA ILE A 183 -18.05 -8.55 20.51
C ILE A 183 -17.32 -7.25 20.09
N ALA A 184 -17.57 -6.74 18.88
CA ALA A 184 -16.94 -5.52 18.34
C ALA A 184 -17.41 -4.19 18.99
N LYS A 185 -18.05 -4.22 20.18
CA LYS A 185 -18.47 -3.02 20.93
C LYS A 185 -17.40 -2.56 21.94
N LEU A 186 -16.36 -3.35 22.16
CA LEU A 186 -15.31 -3.06 23.12
C LEU A 186 -14.08 -2.50 22.37
N LEU A 187 -13.96 -1.18 22.53
CA LEU A 187 -12.77 -0.38 22.80
C LEU A 187 -11.45 -0.72 22.12
N GLN A 188 -10.75 0.35 21.76
CA GLN A 188 -9.73 0.29 20.75
C GLN A 188 -8.31 0.02 21.16
N ASP A 189 -8.08 0.05 22.45
CA ASP A 189 -6.78 -0.31 22.99
C ASP A 189 -6.60 -1.84 22.92
N GLU A 190 -7.68 -2.61 22.77
CA GLU A 190 -7.65 -4.08 22.81
C GLU A 190 -7.13 -4.76 21.54
N LYS A 191 -7.20 -4.24 20.31
CA LYS A 191 -6.61 -5.02 19.18
C LYS A 191 -5.09 -5.15 19.28
N ALA A 192 -4.44 -4.11 19.76
CA ALA A 192 -2.99 -4.09 19.99
C ALA A 192 -2.64 -4.73 21.35
N LEU A 193 -3.44 -4.52 22.40
CA LEU A 193 -3.24 -5.15 23.72
C LEU A 193 -3.62 -6.65 23.79
N ASP A 194 -4.63 -7.09 23.04
CA ASP A 194 -5.12 -8.48 22.99
C ASP A 194 -4.49 -9.31 21.88
N SER A 195 -3.68 -8.70 21.01
CA SER A 195 -2.84 -9.44 20.07
C SER A 195 -1.75 -10.18 20.84
N ARG A 196 -2.10 -11.37 21.34
CA ARG A 196 -1.15 -12.25 22.01
C ARG A 196 -0.16 -12.81 21.00
N VAL A 197 1.10 -12.59 21.33
CA VAL A 197 2.30 -12.98 20.56
C VAL A 197 2.64 -14.46 20.80
N ASP A 198 2.37 -14.95 22.01
CA ASP A 198 2.83 -16.27 22.50
C ASP A 198 1.91 -17.47 22.23
N ARG A 199 0.63 -17.26 21.88
CA ARG A 199 -0.33 -18.37 21.73
C ARG A 199 -1.21 -18.20 20.50
N GLU A 200 -1.07 -19.13 19.56
CA GLU A 200 -2.01 -19.30 18.45
C GLU A 200 -3.40 -19.63 18.99
N ARG A 201 -4.27 -18.63 19.08
CA ARG A 201 -5.71 -18.90 19.04
C ARG A 201 -6.13 -19.05 17.58
N ARG A 202 -7.03 -20.00 17.32
CA ARG A 202 -7.81 -20.12 16.07
C ARG A 202 -8.57 -18.84 15.67
N PHE A 203 -8.60 -17.81 16.53
CA PHE A 203 -9.35 -16.55 16.39
C PHE A 203 -8.48 -15.32 16.72
N SER A 204 -7.25 -15.25 16.22
CA SER A 204 -6.43 -14.04 16.34
C SER A 204 -6.85 -13.02 15.27
N TYR A 205 -7.02 -11.74 15.65
CA TYR A 205 -7.42 -10.71 14.68
C TYR A 205 -6.38 -10.62 13.54
N PRO A 206 -6.82 -10.60 12.26
CA PRO A 206 -5.91 -10.37 11.15
C PRO A 206 -5.43 -8.92 11.21
N LEU A 207 -4.17 -8.75 11.62
CA LEU A 207 -3.47 -7.47 11.55
C LEU A 207 -2.82 -7.38 10.18
N THR A 208 -3.08 -6.28 9.48
CA THR A 208 -2.60 -6.05 8.12
C THR A 208 -1.93 -4.69 8.00
N PHE A 209 -1.12 -4.51 6.97
CA PHE A 209 -0.52 -3.20 6.67
C PHE A 209 -1.58 -2.11 6.41
N ARG A 210 -2.81 -2.51 6.02
CA ARG A 210 -3.93 -1.58 5.85
C ARG A 210 -4.30 -0.87 7.16
N ASP A 211 -4.20 -1.54 8.30
CA ASP A 211 -4.51 -0.95 9.61
C ASP A 211 -3.55 0.21 9.91
N VAL A 212 -2.26 0.02 9.62
CA VAL A 212 -1.22 1.05 9.72
C VAL A 212 -1.50 2.21 8.76
N GLN A 213 -1.88 1.92 7.50
CA GLN A 213 -2.22 2.97 6.53
C GLN A 213 -3.40 3.83 6.98
N VAL A 214 -4.43 3.23 7.59
CA VAL A 214 -5.58 3.98 8.11
C VAL A 214 -5.18 4.81 9.33
N LEU A 215 -4.33 4.29 10.22
CA LEU A 215 -3.78 5.10 11.32
C LEU A 215 -2.99 6.30 10.79
N GLU A 216 -2.16 6.13 9.77
CA GLU A 216 -1.43 7.26 9.16
C GLU A 216 -2.38 8.30 8.55
N GLN A 217 -3.48 7.88 7.92
CA GLN A 217 -4.50 8.81 7.42
C GLN A 217 -5.14 9.62 8.55
N ILE A 218 -5.38 9.02 9.71
CA ILE A 218 -5.92 9.72 10.89
C ILE A 218 -4.86 10.65 11.46
N ARG A 219 -3.60 10.20 11.56
CA ARG A 219 -2.47 11.02 12.03
C ARG A 219 -2.35 12.30 11.23
N ARG A 220 -2.39 12.23 9.90
CA ARG A 220 -2.35 13.41 9.02
C ARG A 220 -3.50 14.38 9.29
N LYS A 221 -4.72 13.87 9.55
CA LYS A 221 -5.88 14.71 9.90
C LYS A 221 -5.74 15.36 11.27
N LEU A 222 -5.21 14.65 12.26
CA LEU A 222 -4.94 15.18 13.60
C LEU A 222 -3.83 16.23 13.58
N LEU A 223 -2.76 16.01 12.81
CA LEU A 223 -1.69 17.01 12.63
C LEU A 223 -2.24 18.29 12.00
N LYS A 224 -3.08 18.16 10.96
CA LYS A 224 -3.75 19.31 10.35
C LYS A 224 -4.67 20.03 11.34
N ALA A 225 -5.46 19.28 12.12
CA ALA A 225 -6.28 19.86 13.19
C ALA A 225 -5.44 20.63 14.21
N SER A 226 -4.31 20.07 14.65
CA SER A 226 -3.37 20.69 15.58
C SER A 226 -2.81 22.01 15.03
N LEU A 227 -2.40 22.02 13.75
CA LEU A 227 -1.90 23.21 13.08
C LEU A 227 -2.96 24.32 13.03
N LEU A 228 -4.18 24.00 12.60
CA LEU A 228 -5.26 24.98 12.50
C LEU A 228 -5.70 25.52 13.86
N LEU A 229 -5.72 24.67 14.90
CA LEU A 229 -6.04 25.10 16.26
C LEU A 229 -4.96 26.05 16.80
N LYS A 230 -3.67 25.74 16.61
CA LYS A 230 -2.56 26.65 16.97
C LYS A 230 -2.70 28.00 16.28
N SER A 231 -2.91 27.98 14.97
CA SER A 231 -3.13 29.20 14.21
C SER A 231 -4.33 30.03 14.70
N ASN A 232 -5.46 29.39 15.00
CA ASN A 232 -6.62 30.09 15.53
C ASN A 232 -6.38 30.68 16.94
N ILE A 233 -5.52 30.04 17.76
CA ILE A 233 -5.07 30.57 19.05
C ILE A 233 -4.17 31.79 18.84
N ASP A 234 -3.24 31.73 17.90
CA ASP A 234 -2.32 32.85 17.57
C ASP A 234 -3.09 34.04 16.99
N LEU A 235 -4.11 33.76 16.16
CA LEU A 235 -5.06 34.75 15.65
C LEU A 235 -5.81 35.41 16.79
N ALA A 236 -6.29 34.64 17.76
CA ALA A 236 -6.99 35.17 18.92
C ALA A 236 -6.12 36.14 19.73
N GLU A 237 -4.87 35.75 19.99
CA GLU A 237 -3.90 36.58 20.70
C GLU A 237 -3.51 37.85 19.93
N SER A 238 -3.36 37.73 18.61
CA SER A 238 -3.06 38.85 17.72
C SER A 238 -4.22 39.85 17.64
N LEU A 239 -5.47 39.37 17.58
CA LEU A 239 -6.65 40.24 17.63
C LEU A 239 -6.76 40.96 18.97
N MET A 240 -6.55 40.26 20.09
CA MET A 240 -6.53 40.90 21.41
C MET A 240 -5.47 42.01 21.48
N THR A 241 -4.27 41.74 20.98
CA THR A 241 -3.17 42.72 20.93
C THR A 241 -3.51 43.91 20.03
N ALA A 242 -4.14 43.68 18.88
CA ALA A 242 -4.51 44.72 17.94
C ALA A 242 -5.60 45.65 18.51
N PHE A 243 -6.68 45.08 19.06
CA PHE A 243 -7.76 45.85 19.69
C PHE A 243 -7.31 46.51 20.99
N GLY A 244 -6.38 45.91 21.74
CA GLY A 244 -5.81 46.51 22.95
C GLY A 244 -5.04 47.82 22.71
N ARG A 245 -4.60 48.08 21.48
CA ARG A 245 -3.95 49.35 21.09
C ARG A 245 -4.92 50.50 20.88
N ILE A 246 -6.20 50.21 20.66
CA ILE A 246 -7.24 51.19 20.30
C ILE A 246 -8.32 51.34 21.36
N ILE A 247 -8.52 50.35 22.23
CA ILE A 247 -9.49 50.43 23.33
C ILE A 247 -8.91 51.36 24.42
N PRO A 248 -9.58 52.48 24.74
CA PRO A 248 -9.06 53.48 25.66
C PRO A 248 -9.23 53.03 27.11
N TYR A 249 -8.16 52.51 27.74
CA TYR A 249 -7.97 52.30 29.21
C TYR A 249 -9.21 51.83 30.04
N SER A 250 -10.23 51.24 29.43
CA SER A 250 -11.32 50.55 30.13
C SER A 250 -10.79 49.22 30.65
N ASN A 251 -11.39 48.74 31.73
CA ASN A 251 -10.95 47.56 32.49
C ASN A 251 -10.73 46.35 31.54
N PRO A 252 -9.49 46.08 31.10
CA PRO A 252 -9.24 45.26 29.91
C PRO A 252 -9.59 43.79 30.16
N SER A 253 -9.65 43.39 31.43
CA SER A 253 -10.09 42.06 31.85
C SER A 253 -11.56 41.79 31.48
N ASN A 254 -12.45 42.77 31.54
CA ASN A 254 -13.87 42.60 31.20
C ASN A 254 -14.09 42.62 29.68
N ASP A 255 -13.44 43.54 28.97
CA ASP A 255 -13.64 43.73 27.53
C ASP A 255 -13.12 42.52 26.72
N PHE A 256 -12.05 41.88 27.19
CA PHE A 256 -11.45 40.71 26.54
C PHE A 256 -11.85 39.36 27.15
N HIS A 257 -12.69 39.33 28.19
CA HIS A 257 -13.02 38.08 28.90
C HIS A 257 -13.57 37.00 27.95
N SER A 258 -14.52 37.36 27.10
CA SER A 258 -15.13 36.46 26.11
C SER A 258 -14.10 35.94 25.10
N PHE A 259 -13.15 36.78 24.71
CA PHE A 259 -12.05 36.43 23.81
C PHE A 259 -11.07 35.45 24.47
N LEU A 260 -10.72 35.72 25.73
CA LEU A 260 -9.82 34.87 26.52
C LEU A 260 -10.45 33.49 26.77
N GLN A 261 -11.76 33.45 27.04
CA GLN A 261 -12.52 32.20 27.14
C GLN A 261 -12.47 31.42 25.81
N HIS A 262 -12.71 32.09 24.69
CA HIS A 262 -12.61 31.48 23.36
C HIS A 262 -11.21 30.91 23.08
N LYS A 263 -10.15 31.67 23.38
CA LYS A 263 -8.75 31.19 23.28
C LYS A 263 -8.53 29.93 24.13
N SER A 264 -9.05 29.93 25.36
CA SER A 264 -8.95 28.81 26.30
C SER A 264 -9.70 27.56 25.80
N ASP A 265 -10.86 27.73 25.17
CA ASP A 265 -11.60 26.65 24.53
C ASP A 265 -10.81 26.01 23.38
N LEU A 266 -10.20 26.82 22.52
CA LEU A 266 -9.33 26.34 21.44
C LEU A 266 -8.09 25.62 21.99
N ALA A 267 -7.46 26.15 23.04
CA ALA A 267 -6.31 25.52 23.69
C ALA A 267 -6.66 24.15 24.29
N ARG A 268 -7.85 24.01 24.88
CA ARG A 268 -8.36 22.71 25.35
C ARG A 268 -8.54 21.72 24.21
N HIS A 269 -9.10 22.17 23.08
CA HIS A 269 -9.22 21.34 21.89
C HIS A 269 -7.85 20.89 21.36
N LEU A 270 -6.85 21.78 21.37
CA LEU A 270 -5.48 21.46 20.96
C LEU A 270 -4.85 20.40 21.88
N GLN A 271 -5.04 20.51 23.20
CA GLN A 271 -4.58 19.50 24.15
C GLN A 271 -5.18 18.13 23.86
N VAL A 272 -6.49 18.04 23.60
CA VAL A 272 -7.15 16.78 23.25
C VAL A 272 -6.58 16.20 21.95
N VAL A 273 -6.36 17.03 20.93
CA VAL A 273 -5.76 16.57 19.66
C VAL A 273 -4.33 16.02 19.88
N ASN A 274 -3.53 16.66 20.72
CA ASN A 274 -2.18 16.18 21.04
C ASN A 274 -2.22 14.84 21.80
N LEU A 275 -3.13 14.68 22.77
CA LEU A 275 -3.33 13.40 23.44
C LEU A 275 -3.73 12.27 22.47
N LEU A 276 -4.58 12.57 21.49
CA LEU A 276 -4.95 11.62 20.44
C LEU A 276 -3.76 11.27 19.53
N LEU A 277 -2.89 12.23 19.23
CA LEU A 277 -1.65 11.98 18.47
C LEU A 277 -0.69 11.08 19.24
N ASP A 278 -0.52 11.31 20.53
CA ASP A 278 0.35 10.49 21.40
C ASP A 278 -0.19 9.06 21.50
N ARG A 279 -1.51 8.92 21.73
CA ARG A 279 -2.18 7.62 21.72
C ARG A 279 -1.98 6.89 20.39
N LEU A 280 -2.22 7.57 19.28
CA LEU A 280 -2.05 6.99 17.94
C LEU A 280 -0.61 6.54 17.68
N SER A 281 0.38 7.32 18.13
CA SER A 281 1.79 6.96 18.03
C SER A 281 2.09 5.66 18.79
N GLY A 282 1.59 5.54 20.02
CA GLY A 282 1.71 4.32 20.82
C GLY A 282 1.04 3.10 20.15
N THR A 283 -0.20 3.27 19.68
CA THR A 283 -0.93 2.20 18.97
C THR A 283 -0.22 1.77 17.69
N SER A 284 0.23 2.74 16.88
CA SER A 284 0.96 2.46 15.64
C SER A 284 2.23 1.67 15.92
N ARG A 285 3.04 2.10 16.90
CA ARG A 285 4.27 1.40 17.30
C ARG A 285 4.00 -0.03 17.75
N LEU A 286 2.98 -0.25 18.58
CA LEU A 286 2.62 -1.60 19.03
C LEU A 286 2.18 -2.49 17.86
N LEU A 287 1.37 -1.97 16.93
CA LEU A 287 0.96 -2.73 15.75
C LEU A 287 2.14 -3.07 14.84
N PHE A 288 3.09 -2.15 14.65
CA PHE A 288 4.32 -2.41 13.91
C PHE A 288 5.13 -3.53 14.55
N HIS A 289 5.37 -3.50 15.86
CA HIS A 289 6.10 -4.57 16.55
C HIS A 289 5.37 -5.92 16.49
N ILE A 290 4.03 -5.94 16.54
CA ILE A 290 3.27 -7.19 16.36
C ILE A 290 3.41 -7.73 14.93
N LEU A 291 3.36 -6.85 13.93
CA LEU A 291 3.55 -7.25 12.52
C LEU A 291 4.97 -7.77 12.27
N GLU A 292 5.97 -7.10 12.81
CA GLU A 292 7.38 -7.49 12.75
C GLU A 292 7.58 -8.86 13.40
N TYR A 293 7.10 -9.06 14.63
CA TYR A 293 7.17 -10.35 15.31
C TYR A 293 6.49 -11.48 14.50
N ARG A 294 5.28 -11.23 13.96
CA ARG A 294 4.57 -12.23 13.15
C ARG A 294 5.33 -12.56 11.86
N GLN A 295 6.04 -11.59 11.30
CA GLN A 295 6.88 -11.81 10.13
C GLN A 295 8.10 -12.67 10.50
N ASP A 296 8.76 -12.38 11.62
CA ASP A 296 9.92 -13.12 12.10
C ASP A 296 9.55 -14.56 12.48
N GLU A 297 8.42 -14.77 13.16
CA GLU A 297 7.92 -16.11 13.49
C GLU A 297 7.63 -16.95 12.24
N LYS A 298 7.02 -16.34 11.20
CA LYS A 298 6.80 -17.02 9.92
C LYS A 298 8.12 -17.38 9.23
N ASN A 299 9.09 -16.47 9.25
CA ASN A 299 10.42 -16.71 8.68
C ASN A 299 11.16 -17.82 9.43
N PHE A 300 11.04 -17.86 10.77
CA PHE A 300 11.63 -18.91 11.59
C PHE A 300 11.05 -20.29 11.26
N ARG A 301 9.73 -20.40 11.16
CA ARG A 301 9.07 -21.65 10.74
C ARG A 301 9.45 -22.07 9.33
N LEU A 302 9.46 -21.13 8.39
CA LEU A 302 9.93 -21.39 7.03
C LEU A 302 11.36 -21.94 7.02
N SER A 303 12.25 -21.40 7.86
CA SER A 303 13.63 -21.88 8.00
C SER A 303 13.69 -23.31 8.56
N LEU A 304 12.84 -23.65 9.53
CA LEU A 304 12.71 -25.01 10.05
C LEU A 304 12.21 -25.99 8.97
N ASP A 305 11.18 -25.61 8.21
CA ASP A 305 10.63 -26.43 7.12
C ASP A 305 11.67 -26.63 6.00
N ILE A 306 12.45 -25.60 5.66
CA ILE A 306 13.56 -25.72 4.70
C ILE A 306 14.63 -26.68 5.21
N LYS A 307 14.94 -26.66 6.52
CA LYS A 307 15.90 -27.58 7.12
C LYS A 307 15.41 -29.02 7.08
N ASP A 308 14.16 -29.27 7.42
CA ASP A 308 13.56 -30.62 7.38
C ASP A 308 13.50 -31.15 5.93
N ASN A 309 13.00 -30.34 5.00
CA ASN A 309 13.00 -30.68 3.57
C ASN A 309 14.43 -30.92 3.06
N GLY A 310 15.41 -30.15 3.52
CA GLY A 310 16.83 -30.36 3.19
C GLY A 310 17.36 -31.70 3.71
N GLU A 311 16.97 -32.12 4.91
CA GLU A 311 17.31 -33.45 5.44
C GLU A 311 16.65 -34.57 4.64
N GLN A 312 15.38 -34.40 4.26
CA GLN A 312 14.68 -35.36 3.40
C GLN A 312 15.32 -35.47 2.02
N ILE A 313 15.70 -34.34 1.40
CA ILE A 313 16.42 -34.31 0.12
C ILE A 313 17.78 -35.01 0.25
N LYS A 314 18.48 -34.81 1.38
CA LYS A 314 19.76 -35.51 1.63
C LYS A 314 19.55 -37.02 1.68
N LYS A 315 18.57 -37.52 2.46
CA LYS A 315 18.23 -38.95 2.52
C LYS A 315 17.83 -39.51 1.16
N LEU A 316 17.00 -38.78 0.40
CA LEU A 316 16.60 -39.17 -0.95
C LEU A 316 17.81 -39.25 -1.89
N THR A 317 18.73 -38.29 -1.81
CA THR A 317 19.96 -38.28 -2.61
C THR A 317 20.84 -39.47 -2.26
N GLU A 318 21.03 -39.79 -0.97
CA GLU A 318 21.76 -40.97 -0.51
C GLU A 318 21.14 -42.28 -1.07
N HIS A 319 19.81 -42.42 -0.98
CA HIS A 319 19.10 -43.56 -1.58
C HIS A 319 19.27 -43.63 -3.10
N THR A 320 19.18 -42.49 -3.80
CA THR A 320 19.35 -42.42 -5.25
C THR A 320 20.78 -42.76 -5.67
N MET A 321 21.79 -42.36 -4.88
CA MET A 321 23.18 -42.72 -5.14
C MET A 321 23.42 -44.23 -4.97
N LEU A 322 22.84 -44.84 -3.93
CA LEU A 322 22.90 -46.30 -3.73
C LEU A 322 22.19 -47.06 -4.86
N GLU A 323 21.00 -46.60 -5.24
CA GLU A 323 20.25 -47.17 -6.36
C GLU A 323 21.02 -47.01 -7.69
N SER A 324 21.63 -45.85 -7.93
CA SER A 324 22.48 -45.61 -9.09
C SER A 324 23.69 -46.56 -9.14
N ASP A 325 24.39 -46.78 -8.01
CA ASP A 325 25.48 -47.77 -7.93
C ASP A 325 24.98 -49.18 -8.28
N LEU A 326 23.85 -49.61 -7.73
CA LEU A 326 23.24 -50.90 -8.05
C LEU A 326 22.89 -51.01 -9.54
N VAL A 327 22.31 -49.97 -10.13
CA VAL A 327 21.99 -49.92 -11.57
C VAL A 327 23.26 -50.00 -12.41
N THR A 328 24.34 -49.31 -12.02
CA THR A 328 25.62 -49.39 -12.75
C THR A 328 26.23 -50.79 -12.69
N ARG A 329 26.16 -51.45 -11.52
CA ARG A 329 26.62 -52.85 -11.35
C ARG A 329 25.78 -53.81 -12.17
N LEU A 330 24.45 -53.71 -12.11
CA LEU A 330 23.54 -54.52 -12.91
C LEU A 330 23.81 -54.33 -14.40
N THR A 331 24.00 -53.10 -14.86
CA THR A 331 24.34 -52.80 -16.26
C THR A 331 25.67 -53.44 -16.66
N ARG A 332 26.67 -53.42 -15.77
CA ARG A 332 27.96 -54.08 -16.01
C ARG A 332 27.83 -55.60 -16.10
N ASP A 333 26.97 -56.20 -15.28
CA ASP A 333 26.75 -57.64 -15.33
C ASP A 333 25.91 -58.06 -16.55
N ILE A 334 24.88 -57.28 -16.92
CA ILE A 334 24.17 -57.43 -18.21
C ILE A 334 25.15 -57.32 -19.38
N TYR A 335 26.12 -56.41 -19.32
CA TYR A 335 27.14 -56.29 -20.35
C TYR A 335 28.04 -57.53 -20.44
N LYS A 336 28.44 -58.11 -19.30
CA LYS A 336 29.20 -59.38 -19.29
C LYS A 336 28.36 -60.54 -19.82
N ASP A 337 27.11 -60.66 -19.41
CA ASP A 337 26.19 -61.68 -19.89
C ASP A 337 25.98 -61.55 -21.40
N SER A 338 25.88 -60.33 -21.92
CA SER A 338 25.86 -60.07 -23.36
C SER A 338 27.12 -60.58 -24.07
N LYS A 339 28.30 -60.48 -23.44
CA LYS A 339 29.56 -61.04 -23.99
C LYS A 339 29.51 -62.57 -24.05
N TYR A 340 29.02 -63.23 -23.01
CA TYR A 340 28.85 -64.69 -23.01
C TYR A 340 27.80 -65.14 -24.03
N MET A 341 26.68 -64.45 -24.11
CA MET A 341 25.62 -64.70 -25.10
C MET A 341 26.18 -64.62 -26.53
N LYS A 342 26.96 -63.58 -26.84
CA LYS A 342 27.63 -63.42 -28.15
C LYS A 342 28.59 -64.58 -28.46
N ALA A 343 29.31 -65.11 -27.46
CA ALA A 343 30.21 -66.24 -27.65
C ALA A 343 29.44 -67.55 -27.94
N PHE A 344 28.34 -67.81 -27.20
CA PHE A 344 27.48 -68.96 -27.47
C PHE A 344 26.85 -68.90 -28.86
N THR A 345 26.33 -67.74 -29.27
CA THR A 345 25.77 -67.56 -30.61
C THR A 345 26.84 -67.77 -31.69
N PHE A 346 28.08 -67.34 -31.47
CA PHE A 346 29.18 -67.57 -32.41
C PHE A 346 29.53 -69.06 -32.53
N ILE A 347 29.62 -69.77 -31.41
CA ILE A 347 29.86 -71.23 -31.40
C ILE A 347 28.74 -71.97 -32.13
N ALA A 348 27.47 -71.62 -31.87
CA ALA A 348 26.33 -72.19 -32.56
C ALA A 348 26.37 -71.90 -34.08
N MET A 349 26.72 -70.67 -34.48
CA MET A 349 26.80 -70.27 -35.89
C MET A 349 27.85 -71.09 -36.69
N ILE A 350 28.92 -71.55 -36.02
CA ILE A 350 29.93 -72.43 -36.62
C ILE A 350 29.48 -73.89 -36.60
N TYR A 351 28.91 -74.34 -35.48
CA TYR A 351 28.64 -75.75 -35.26
C TYR A 351 27.36 -76.24 -35.97
N THR A 352 26.33 -75.40 -36.07
CA THR A 352 25.05 -75.77 -36.69
C THR A 352 25.17 -76.15 -38.17
N PRO A 353 25.86 -75.38 -39.04
CA PRO A 353 26.05 -75.75 -40.44
C PRO A 353 26.93 -76.99 -40.60
N ALA A 354 27.99 -77.10 -39.79
CA ALA A 354 28.89 -78.24 -39.80
C ALA A 354 28.16 -79.54 -39.43
N SER A 355 27.31 -79.49 -38.39
CA SER A 355 26.50 -80.63 -37.94
C SER A 355 25.47 -81.05 -38.99
N LEU A 356 24.85 -80.09 -39.68
CA LEU A 356 23.91 -80.37 -40.76
C LEU A 356 24.58 -81.09 -41.93
N VAL A 357 25.77 -80.64 -42.34
CA VAL A 357 26.54 -81.31 -43.40
C VAL A 357 27.03 -82.70 -42.96
N ALA A 358 27.50 -82.84 -41.72
CA ALA A 358 27.89 -84.13 -41.13
C ALA A 358 26.72 -85.12 -41.14
N SER A 359 25.52 -84.69 -40.76
CA SER A 359 24.32 -85.52 -40.75
C SER A 359 23.90 -85.95 -42.17
N ILE A 360 23.88 -85.03 -43.14
CA ILE A 360 23.48 -85.33 -44.52
C ILE A 360 24.49 -86.24 -45.22
N MET A 361 25.79 -86.03 -45.01
CA MET A 361 26.85 -86.81 -45.66
C MET A 361 27.10 -88.16 -44.98
N SER A 362 26.88 -88.27 -43.66
CA SER A 362 26.90 -89.56 -42.96
C SER A 362 25.84 -90.53 -43.49
N SER A 363 24.74 -90.03 -44.07
CA SER A 363 23.66 -90.86 -44.60
C SER A 363 23.97 -91.49 -45.96
N ASN A 364 25.00 -91.03 -46.69
CA ASN A 364 25.29 -91.47 -48.08
C ASN A 364 26.68 -92.10 -48.25
N LEU A 365 27.47 -92.26 -47.18
CA LEU A 365 28.88 -92.68 -47.29
C LEU A 365 29.12 -94.21 -47.32
N ILE A 366 28.07 -95.04 -47.23
CA ILE A 366 28.19 -96.50 -47.21
C ILE A 366 27.41 -97.11 -48.39
N GLN A 367 28.10 -97.45 -49.47
CA GLN A 367 27.60 -98.38 -50.49
C GLN A 367 28.44 -99.66 -50.44
N VAL A 368 27.83 -100.75 -49.97
CA VAL A 368 28.44 -102.09 -50.01
C VAL A 368 28.01 -102.75 -51.31
N VAL A 369 28.93 -102.90 -52.26
CA VAL A 369 28.71 -103.69 -53.48
C VAL A 369 29.36 -105.05 -53.25
N ALA A 370 28.54 -106.12 -53.25
CA ALA A 370 29.01 -107.49 -53.20
C ALA A 370 28.91 -108.11 -54.59
N THR A 371 30.00 -108.72 -55.07
CA THR A 371 29.96 -109.61 -56.25
C THR A 371 30.60 -110.93 -55.87
N GLU A 372 29.85 -112.01 -56.08
CA GLU A 372 30.21 -113.39 -55.74
C GLU A 372 31.26 -113.95 -56.72
N GLN A 373 32.47 -114.22 -56.22
CA GLN A 373 33.12 -115.54 -56.21
C GLN A 373 34.65 -115.40 -56.03
N SER A 374 35.15 -116.20 -55.09
CA SER A 374 36.55 -116.52 -54.79
C SER A 374 37.47 -115.40 -54.27
N SER A 375 37.82 -115.54 -52.98
CA SER A 375 39.07 -115.14 -52.32
C SER A 375 39.47 -113.65 -52.26
N SER A 376 39.54 -113.18 -51.01
CA SER A 376 40.43 -112.13 -50.46
C SER A 376 39.91 -110.70 -50.35
N ALA A 377 40.01 -110.18 -49.13
CA ALA A 377 39.97 -108.79 -48.68
C ALA A 377 38.63 -108.01 -48.80
N LEU A 378 38.00 -107.77 -47.65
CA LEU A 378 37.05 -106.66 -47.46
C LEU A 378 37.80 -105.34 -47.67
N HIS A 379 37.76 -104.78 -48.87
CA HIS A 379 38.22 -103.42 -49.08
C HIS A 379 37.03 -102.47 -48.87
N MET A 380 36.96 -101.85 -47.69
CA MET A 380 36.15 -100.64 -47.52
C MET A 380 36.74 -99.58 -48.45
N VAL A 381 36.07 -99.30 -49.56
CA VAL A 381 36.44 -98.16 -50.41
C VAL A 381 35.72 -96.94 -49.85
N LEU A 382 36.48 -96.07 -49.21
CA LEU A 382 36.06 -94.69 -48.98
C LEU A 382 35.71 -94.10 -50.35
N VAL A 383 34.46 -93.68 -50.56
CA VAL A 383 34.03 -93.06 -51.82
C VAL A 383 35.02 -91.94 -52.18
N SER A 384 35.52 -91.93 -53.43
CA SER A 384 36.57 -91.00 -53.91
C SER A 384 36.21 -89.51 -53.82
N ASP A 385 34.97 -89.21 -53.45
CA ASP A 385 34.42 -87.87 -53.25
C ASP A 385 34.49 -87.36 -51.80
N PHE A 386 35.22 -88.04 -50.91
CA PHE A 386 35.39 -87.60 -49.51
C PHE A 386 35.90 -86.15 -49.38
N TRP A 387 36.67 -85.65 -50.35
CA TRP A 387 37.16 -84.27 -50.39
C TRP A 387 36.03 -83.22 -50.51
N LYS A 388 34.84 -83.61 -50.98
CA LYS A 388 33.67 -82.71 -51.08
C LYS A 388 33.09 -82.37 -49.69
N TYR A 389 33.28 -83.23 -48.69
CA TYR A 389 32.84 -83.00 -47.31
C TYR A 389 33.53 -81.81 -46.62
N PRO A 390 34.88 -81.75 -46.51
CA PRO A 390 35.56 -80.59 -45.95
C PRO A 390 35.35 -79.33 -46.80
N LEU A 391 35.20 -79.46 -48.13
CA LEU A 391 34.93 -78.32 -48.99
C LEU A 391 33.53 -77.71 -48.73
N LEU A 392 32.49 -78.53 -48.67
CA LEU A 392 31.12 -78.09 -48.46
C LEU A 392 30.90 -77.52 -47.06
N THR A 393 31.50 -78.15 -46.03
CA THR A 393 31.47 -77.64 -44.65
C THR A 393 32.15 -76.28 -44.54
N VAL A 394 33.35 -76.11 -45.10
CA VAL A 394 34.05 -74.83 -45.11
C VAL A 394 33.26 -73.77 -45.88
N ALA A 395 32.72 -74.10 -47.05
CA ALA A 395 31.90 -73.16 -47.84
C ALA A 395 30.64 -72.70 -47.06
N LEU A 396 29.94 -73.64 -46.41
CA LEU A 396 28.73 -73.32 -45.65
C LEU A 396 29.04 -72.50 -44.38
N ILE A 397 30.13 -72.81 -43.67
CA ILE A 397 30.63 -72.03 -42.54
C ILE A 397 31.06 -70.63 -42.99
N SER A 398 31.73 -70.49 -44.14
CA SER A 398 32.11 -69.19 -44.70
C SER A 398 30.89 -68.35 -45.05
N ILE A 399 29.84 -68.94 -45.64
CA ILE A 399 28.59 -68.24 -45.95
C ILE A 399 27.87 -67.80 -44.68
N THR A 400 27.77 -68.65 -43.67
CA THR A 400 27.08 -68.32 -42.41
C THR A 400 27.84 -67.29 -41.59
N LEU A 401 29.17 -67.36 -41.56
CA LEU A 401 30.01 -66.31 -40.98
C LEU A 401 29.90 -64.99 -41.74
N PHE A 402 29.88 -65.02 -43.08
CA PHE A 402 29.72 -63.82 -43.89
C PHE A 402 28.37 -63.13 -43.64
N LEU A 403 27.28 -63.90 -43.62
CA LEU A 403 25.95 -63.41 -43.25
C LEU A 403 25.92 -62.85 -41.82
N GLY A 404 26.55 -63.54 -40.86
CA GLY A 404 26.66 -63.08 -39.47
C GLY A 404 27.46 -61.78 -39.32
N LEU A 405 28.56 -61.62 -40.08
CA LEU A 405 29.37 -60.40 -40.09
C LEU A 405 28.66 -59.22 -40.76
N CYS A 406 27.93 -59.47 -41.86
CA CYS A 406 27.09 -58.47 -42.51
C CYS A 406 25.98 -57.98 -41.56
N TRP A 407 25.30 -58.90 -40.86
CA TRP A 407 24.30 -58.54 -39.86
C TRP A 407 24.90 -57.73 -38.69
N ARG A 408 26.09 -58.12 -38.20
CA ARG A 408 26.78 -57.41 -37.11
C ARG A 408 27.23 -56.01 -37.51
N LYS A 409 27.66 -55.81 -38.76
CA LYS A 409 28.00 -54.48 -39.29
C LYS A 409 26.76 -53.60 -39.45
N PHE A 410 25.63 -54.17 -39.86
CA PHE A 410 24.37 -53.45 -39.98
C PHE A 410 23.86 -52.93 -38.62
N GLN A 411 23.96 -53.74 -37.55
CA GLN A 411 23.62 -53.32 -36.18
C GLN A 411 24.58 -52.32 -35.53
N ALA A 412 25.78 -52.09 -36.08
CA ALA A 412 26.76 -51.15 -35.53
C ALA A 412 26.66 -49.73 -36.11
N VAL A 413 25.78 -49.52 -37.09
CA VAL A 413 25.58 -48.25 -37.82
C VAL A 413 24.26 -47.56 -37.44
N GLN A 414 23.35 -48.26 -36.74
CA GLN A 414 22.24 -47.67 -35.96
C GLN A 414 22.69 -47.51 -34.51
#